data_AF-A0A953X745-F1
#
_entry.id   AF-A0A953X745-F1
#
_cell.length_a   1.000
_cell.length_b   1.000
_cell.length_c   1.000
_cell.angle_alpha   90.00
_cell.angle_beta   90.00
_cell.angle_gamma   90.00
#
_symmetry.space_group_name_H-M   'P 1'
#
loop_
_entity.id
_entity.type
_entity.pdbx_description
1 polymer ?
#
loop_
_entity_poly.entity_id
_entity_poly.type
_entity_poly.pdbx_seq_one_letter_code
_entity_poly.pdbx_strand_id
1 'polypeptide(L)'
;LAAPVDLARTWIAGDMHARNILVRDGRLAAIIDWGDMCAGDPATDLASIWALFDDPAARAAAIKAYGMSAATLARARGWAVFFGVILLETGLHDHPRHAKMGADTLRRIGEDPS
;
A
#
# COMPACT_ATOMS: atom_id res chain seq x y z
N LEU A 1 -11.33 -12.63 -8.33
CA LEU A 1 -10.03 -12.48 -7.64
C LEU A 1 -9.92 -13.59 -6.59
N ALA A 2 -9.17 -14.65 -6.88
CA ALA A 2 -8.93 -15.75 -5.95
C ALA A 2 -7.42 -16.09 -5.94
N ALA A 3 -6.58 -15.05 -5.86
CA ALA A 3 -5.14 -15.26 -5.76
C ALA A 3 -4.85 -16.04 -4.47
N PRO A 4 -4.18 -17.20 -4.54
CA PRO A 4 -3.94 -18.03 -3.35
C PRO A 4 -3.05 -17.27 -2.36
N VAL A 5 -3.21 -17.55 -1.07
CA VAL A 5 -2.27 -17.08 -0.04
C VAL A 5 -1.03 -17.96 -0.09
N ASP A 6 0.13 -17.35 -0.30
CA ASP A 6 1.41 -18.04 -0.53
C ASP A 6 2.54 -17.52 0.37
N LEU A 7 2.22 -16.63 1.29
CA LEU A 7 3.09 -16.20 2.39
C LEU A 7 2.46 -16.63 3.71
N ALA A 8 3.32 -17.02 4.66
CA ALA A 8 2.87 -17.31 6.01
C ALA A 8 2.26 -16.05 6.65
N ARG A 9 1.21 -16.25 7.46
CA ARG A 9 0.64 -15.17 8.27
C ARG A 9 1.72 -14.62 9.20
N THR A 10 1.87 -13.30 9.24
CA THR A 10 2.87 -12.61 10.06
C THR A 10 2.31 -11.31 10.63
N TRP A 11 3.08 -10.62 11.47
CA TRP A 11 2.73 -9.28 11.95
C TRP A 11 2.74 -8.28 10.79
N ILE A 12 1.62 -7.56 10.65
CA ILE A 12 1.45 -6.44 9.72
C ILE A 12 1.17 -5.17 10.53
N ALA A 13 1.55 -4.01 10.00
CA ALA A 13 1.17 -2.72 10.55
C ALA A 13 -0.32 -2.42 10.33
N GLY A 14 -0.87 -2.83 9.18
CA GLY A 14 -2.32 -2.77 8.89
C GLY A 14 -2.79 -1.46 8.26
N ASP A 15 -2.09 -0.35 8.48
CA ASP A 15 -2.41 0.99 7.93
C ASP A 15 -1.18 1.71 7.34
N MET A 16 -0.49 1.05 6.41
CA MET A 16 0.76 1.55 5.80
C MET A 16 0.53 2.61 4.72
N HIS A 17 -0.12 3.72 5.06
CA HIS A 17 -0.30 4.86 4.16
C HIS A 17 0.69 6.00 4.43
N ALA A 18 0.82 6.94 3.49
CA ALA A 18 1.87 7.97 3.50
C ALA A 18 1.91 8.87 4.75
N ARG A 19 0.81 9.00 5.52
CA ARG A 19 0.82 9.77 6.78
C ARG A 19 1.47 9.04 7.96
N ASN A 20 1.61 7.72 7.88
CA ASN A 20 2.20 6.88 8.93
C ASN A 20 3.68 6.62 8.68
N ILE A 21 4.27 7.26 7.65
CA ILE A 21 5.67 7.09 7.25
C ILE A 21 6.39 8.43 7.35
N LEU A 22 7.44 8.46 8.16
CA LEU A 22 8.29 9.63 8.32
C LEU A 22 9.55 9.46 7.47
N VAL A 23 9.87 10.50 6.70
CA VAL A 23 11.07 10.55 5.84
C VAL A 23 11.96 11.69 6.32
N ARG A 24 13.26 11.41 6.44
CA ARG A 24 14.30 12.38 6.77
C ARG A 24 15.43 12.26 5.75
N ASP A 25 15.81 13.38 5.13
CA ASP A 25 16.89 13.44 4.14
C ASP A 25 16.71 12.42 2.99
N GLY A 26 15.47 12.26 2.52
CA GLY A 26 15.10 11.32 1.46
C GLY A 26 15.11 9.84 1.86
N ARG A 27 15.24 9.52 3.15
CA ARG A 27 15.28 8.14 3.67
C ARG A 27 14.17 7.89 4.67
N LEU A 28 13.67 6.65 4.72
CA LEU A 28 12.74 6.20 5.76
C LEU A 28 13.38 6.43 7.14
N ALA A 29 12.68 7.18 7.99
CA ALA A 29 13.11 7.49 9.35
C ALA A 29 12.32 6.72 10.40
N ALA A 30 10.99 6.60 10.23
CA ALA A 30 10.13 5.86 11.15
C ALA A 30 8.80 5.47 10.50
N ILE A 31 8.16 4.45 11.08
CA ILE A 31 6.77 4.09 10.86
C ILE A 31 6.04 4.31 12.20
N ILE A 32 4.93 5.04 12.15
CA ILE A 32 4.12 5.40 13.31
C ILE A 32 2.72 4.80 13.18
N ASP A 33 1.91 4.98 14.22
CA ASP A 33 0.51 4.54 14.27
C ASP A 33 0.32 3.03 14.08
N TRP A 34 0.68 2.28 15.12
CA TRP A 34 0.59 0.81 15.15
C TRP A 34 -0.75 0.32 15.71
N GLY A 35 -1.80 1.15 15.67
CA GLY A 35 -3.12 0.84 16.25
C GLY A 35 -3.81 -0.37 15.59
N ASP A 36 -3.58 -0.58 14.30
CA ASP A 36 -4.16 -1.67 13.49
C ASP A 36 -3.23 -2.90 13.38
N MET A 37 -2.14 -2.91 14.13
CA MET A 37 -1.16 -3.99 14.07
C MET A 37 -1.79 -5.33 14.47
N CYS A 38 -1.69 -6.31 13.59
CA CYS A 38 -2.22 -7.65 13.85
C CYS A 38 -1.45 -8.72 13.08
N ALA A 39 -1.74 -9.99 13.35
CA ALA A 39 -1.27 -11.07 12.49
C ALA A 39 -2.16 -11.13 11.23
N GLY A 40 -1.57 -11.04 10.04
CA GLY A 40 -2.31 -10.97 8.77
C GLY A 40 -1.50 -11.44 7.56
N ASP A 41 -2.08 -11.23 6.38
CA ASP A 41 -1.42 -11.44 5.09
C ASP A 41 -0.46 -10.26 4.82
N PRO A 42 0.85 -10.50 4.57
CA PRO A 42 1.79 -9.43 4.25
C PRO A 42 1.35 -8.54 3.07
N ALA A 43 0.54 -9.07 2.16
CA ALA A 43 0.01 -8.33 1.02
C ALA A 43 -0.71 -7.03 1.42
N THR A 44 -1.27 -6.96 2.63
CA THR A 44 -1.90 -5.74 3.16
C THR A 44 -0.90 -4.58 3.26
N ASP A 45 0.25 -4.78 3.93
CA ASP A 45 1.26 -3.71 4.07
C ASP A 45 1.98 -3.43 2.74
N LEU A 46 2.10 -4.43 1.87
CA LEU A 46 2.71 -4.27 0.54
C LEU A 46 1.87 -3.39 -0.40
N ALA A 47 0.58 -3.21 -0.13
CA ALA A 47 -0.27 -2.24 -0.83
C ALA A 47 0.27 -0.81 -0.74
N SER A 48 1.07 -0.51 0.29
CA SER A 48 1.71 0.80 0.48
C SER A 48 2.60 1.23 -0.69
N ILE A 49 3.09 0.31 -1.52
CA ILE A 49 3.90 0.63 -2.70
C ILE A 49 3.19 1.65 -3.61
N TRP A 50 1.89 1.48 -3.83
CA TRP A 50 1.10 2.42 -4.65
C TRP A 50 0.72 3.69 -3.90
N ALA A 51 0.69 3.68 -2.57
CA ALA A 51 0.47 4.88 -1.77
C ALA A 51 1.73 5.77 -1.71
N LEU A 52 2.92 5.17 -1.72
CA LEU A 52 4.19 5.84 -1.43
C LEU A 52 4.97 6.27 -2.67
N PHE A 53 5.04 5.43 -3.71
CA PHE A 53 5.89 5.69 -4.86
C PHE A 53 5.08 6.17 -6.07
N ASP A 54 5.35 7.39 -6.51
CA ASP A 54 4.76 7.98 -7.71
C ASP A 54 5.40 7.45 -8.99
N ASP A 55 6.72 7.22 -8.99
CA ASP A 55 7.48 6.65 -10.09
C ASP A 55 7.18 5.14 -10.30
N PRO A 56 6.66 4.73 -11.48
CA PRO A 56 6.47 3.32 -11.81
C PRO A 56 7.74 2.48 -11.71
N ALA A 57 8.92 3.05 -12.02
CA ALA A 57 10.18 2.32 -11.92
C ALA A 57 10.54 2.03 -10.45
N ALA A 58 10.27 2.96 -9.53
CA ALA A 58 10.43 2.74 -8.09
C ALA A 58 9.46 1.68 -7.56
N ARG A 59 8.20 1.67 -8.01
CA ARG A 59 7.24 0.60 -7.68
C ARG A 59 7.73 -0.77 -8.15
N ALA A 60 8.16 -0.87 -9.41
CA ALA A 60 8.72 -2.11 -9.96
C ALA A 60 9.97 -2.57 -9.18
N ALA A 61 10.84 -1.64 -8.80
CA ALA A 61 12.03 -1.95 -7.98
C ALA A 61 11.64 -2.47 -6.58
N ALA A 62 10.64 -1.88 -5.93
CA ALA A 62 10.15 -2.32 -4.62
C ALA A 62 9.52 -3.73 -4.69
N ILE A 63 8.68 -3.98 -5.70
CA ILE A 63 8.06 -5.30 -5.97
C ILE A 63 9.15 -6.36 -6.15
N LYS A 64 10.17 -6.05 -6.96
CA LYS A 64 11.31 -6.95 -7.20
C LYS A 64 12.16 -7.16 -5.95
N ALA A 65 12.43 -6.11 -5.19
CA ALA A 65 13.26 -6.17 -3.99
C ALA A 65 12.62 -7.02 -2.89
N TYR A 66 11.29 -6.96 -2.74
CA TYR A 66 10.56 -7.84 -1.84
C TYR A 66 10.51 -9.29 -2.35
N GLY A 67 10.56 -9.49 -3.67
CA GLY A 67 10.42 -10.81 -4.29
C GLY A 67 8.97 -11.29 -4.33
N MET A 68 8.02 -10.38 -4.60
CA MET A 68 6.60 -10.74 -4.67
C MET A 68 6.36 -11.78 -5.76
N SER A 69 5.69 -12.87 -5.39
CA SER A 69 5.10 -13.76 -6.38
C SER A 69 3.96 -13.05 -7.13
N ALA A 70 3.50 -13.64 -8.23
CA ALA A 70 2.30 -13.19 -8.92
C ALA A 70 1.05 -13.21 -8.01
N ALA A 71 0.95 -14.18 -7.10
CA ALA A 71 -0.17 -14.28 -6.16
C ALA A 71 -0.13 -13.17 -5.10
N THR A 72 1.03 -12.94 -4.48
CA THR A 72 1.22 -11.84 -3.51
C THR A 72 0.99 -10.49 -4.16
N LEU A 73 1.51 -10.27 -5.37
CA LEU A 73 1.31 -9.03 -6.11
C LEU A 73 -0.18 -8.78 -6.40
N ALA A 74 -0.92 -9.81 -6.82
CA ALA A 74 -2.36 -9.69 -7.08
C ALA A 74 -3.15 -9.33 -5.80
N ARG A 75 -2.81 -9.93 -4.65
CA ARG A 75 -3.43 -9.59 -3.37
C ARG A 75 -3.07 -8.17 -2.92
N ALA A 76 -1.81 -7.77 -3.06
CA ALA A 76 -1.35 -6.43 -2.69
C ALA A 76 -2.03 -5.33 -3.53
N ARG A 77 -2.23 -5.57 -4.83
CA ARG A 77 -3.05 -4.69 -5.69
C ARG A 77 -4.49 -4.61 -5.21
N GLY A 78 -5.10 -5.74 -4.81
CA GLY A 78 -6.44 -5.78 -4.25
C GLY A 78 -6.57 -4.92 -2.99
N TRP A 79 -5.61 -5.03 -2.07
CA TRP A 79 -5.52 -4.19 -0.88
C TRP A 79 -5.30 -2.72 -1.22
N ALA A 80 -4.47 -2.41 -2.22
CA ALA A 80 -4.24 -1.04 -2.64
C ALA A 80 -5.50 -0.39 -3.24
N VAL A 81 -6.33 -1.16 -3.98
CA VAL A 81 -7.65 -0.70 -4.43
C VAL A 81 -8.55 -0.43 -3.22
N PHE A 82 -8.62 -1.37 -2.26
CA PHE A 82 -9.44 -1.21 -1.06
C PHE A 82 -9.07 0.06 -0.27
N PHE A 83 -7.79 0.23 0.08
CA PHE A 83 -7.31 1.43 0.77
C PHE A 83 -7.53 2.69 -0.06
N GLY A 84 -7.27 2.64 -1.36
CA GLY A 84 -7.49 3.75 -2.27
C GLY A 84 -8.94 4.26 -2.25
N VAL A 85 -9.92 3.33 -2.27
CA VAL A 85 -11.34 3.66 -2.18
C VAL A 85 -11.70 4.22 -0.80
N ILE A 86 -11.27 3.57 0.29
CA ILE A 86 -11.59 4.02 1.66
C ILE A 86 -11.02 5.43 1.93
N LEU A 87 -9.77 5.68 1.55
CA LEU A 87 -9.12 6.98 1.72
C LEU A 87 -9.75 8.06 0.84
N LEU A 88 -10.15 7.70 -0.38
CA LEU A 88 -10.86 8.63 -1.26
C LEU A 88 -12.20 9.02 -0.64
N GLU A 89 -13.02 8.04 -0.26
CA GLU A 89 -14.35 8.27 0.28
C GLU A 89 -14.30 9.08 1.58
N THR A 90 -13.53 8.62 2.57
CA THR A 90 -13.40 9.34 3.86
C THR A 90 -12.81 10.74 3.69
N GLY A 91 -11.88 10.90 2.74
CA GLY A 91 -11.28 12.19 2.45
C GLY A 91 -12.20 13.21 1.80
N LEU A 92 -13.23 12.77 1.07
CA LEU A 92 -14.21 13.66 0.44
C LEU A 92 -15.17 14.30 1.45
N HIS A 93 -15.38 13.66 2.61
CA HIS A 93 -16.22 14.19 3.68
C HIS A 93 -15.46 15.08 4.65
N ASP A 94 -14.32 14.63 5.17
CA ASP A 94 -13.71 15.26 6.35
C ASP A 94 -12.21 15.60 6.21
N HIS A 95 -11.50 15.04 5.21
CA HIS A 95 -10.03 15.14 5.20
C HIS A 95 -9.43 15.18 3.77
N PRO A 96 -9.33 16.37 3.13
CA PRO A 96 -8.93 16.49 1.72
C PRO A 96 -7.58 15.85 1.34
N ARG A 97 -6.65 15.74 2.30
CA ARG A 97 -5.37 15.02 2.09
C ARG A 97 -5.54 13.51 1.89
N HIS A 98 -6.55 12.89 2.52
CA HIS A 98 -6.88 11.47 2.31
C HIS A 98 -7.47 11.28 0.92
N ALA A 99 -8.33 12.21 0.47
CA ALA A 99 -8.93 12.15 -0.86
C ALA A 99 -7.86 12.11 -1.95
N LYS A 100 -6.87 13.01 -1.87
CA LYS A 100 -5.72 13.01 -2.80
C LYS A 100 -4.95 11.69 -2.75
N MET A 101 -4.66 11.16 -1.56
CA MET A 101 -3.91 9.92 -1.41
C MET A 101 -4.66 8.71 -1.98
N GLY A 102 -5.97 8.63 -1.75
CA GLY A 102 -6.82 7.60 -2.32
C GLY A 102 -6.85 7.65 -3.85
N ALA A 103 -7.10 8.85 -4.41
CA ALA A 103 -7.10 9.08 -5.85
C ALA A 103 -5.76 8.75 -6.51
N ASP A 104 -4.64 9.18 -5.91
CA ASP A 104 -3.29 8.88 -6.42
C ASP A 104 -3.01 7.37 -6.40
N THR A 105 -3.38 6.68 -5.31
CA THR A 105 -3.21 5.23 -5.18
C THR A 105 -3.97 4.50 -6.29
N LEU A 106 -5.24 4.83 -6.50
CA LEU A 106 -6.07 4.23 -7.54
C LEU A 106 -5.54 4.50 -8.95
N ARG A 107 -5.10 5.73 -9.23
CA ARG A 107 -4.47 6.09 -10.51
C ARG A 107 -3.22 5.24 -10.76
N ARG A 108 -2.32 5.14 -9.79
CA ARG A 108 -1.04 4.41 -9.91
C ARG A 108 -1.25 2.91 -10.16
N ILE A 109 -2.28 2.30 -9.55
CA ILE A 109 -2.63 0.89 -9.82
C ILE A 109 -3.05 0.68 -11.29
N GLY A 110 -3.72 1.67 -11.88
CA GLY A 110 -4.17 1.65 -13.27
C GLY A 110 -3.06 1.97 -14.30
N GLU A 111 -1.97 2.58 -13.86
CA GLU A 111 -0.78 2.85 -14.68
C GLU A 111 0.13 1.62 -14.81
N ASP A 112 0.14 0.78 -13.78
CA ASP A 112 0.98 -0.41 -13.76
C ASP A 112 0.37 -1.53 -14.61
N PRO A 113 1.16 -2.18 -15.48
CA PRO A 113 0.67 -3.27 -16.32
C PRO A 113 0.05 -4.41 -15.49
N SER A 114 -0.96 -5.06 -16.07
CA SER A 114 -1.69 -6.18 -15.47
C SER A 114 -0.79 -7.38 -15.23
#